data_AF-A0A2M7RJX4-F1
#
_entry.id   AF-A0A2M7RJX4-F1
#
_cell.length_a   1.000
_cell.length_b   1.000
_cell.length_c   1.000
_cell.angle_alpha   90.00
_cell.angle_beta   90.00
_cell.angle_gamma   90.00
#
_symmetry.space_group_name_H-M   'P 1'
#
loop_
_entity.id
_entity.type
_entity.pdbx_description
1 polymer ?
#
loop_
_entity_poly.entity_id
_entity_poly.type
_entity_poly.pdbx_seq_one_letter_code
_entity_poly.pdbx_strand_id
1 'polypeptide(L)'
;QYNIMKPETKPKEILAQSNHLTIVRREHGYAGINGIGIDTMGKLTLVKDMNMLQIASDTRVIENHPVENAFSAPVKVFFDPSLSCPLNCSFCLAGVATSKEQKQSLPSLSQEKTRKINDQLIQMGVLQVKLGGGEPFVNPYFWESLDQLGSAGIALSTSTSGFSLNNPRLLPNDKIESLIRNRGKVSISIDGDPDYHDNIRG
;
A
#
# COMPACT_ATOMS: atom_id res chain seq x y z
N GLN A 1 -13.70 24.15 39.77
CA GLN A 1 -12.30 24.18 39.33
C GLN A 1 -11.89 22.74 39.02
N TYR A 2 -11.87 22.37 37.74
CA TYR A 2 -11.50 21.01 37.32
C TYR A 2 -9.98 20.95 37.13
N ASN A 3 -9.34 20.04 37.86
CA ASN A 3 -7.90 19.86 37.89
C ASN A 3 -7.49 19.02 36.67
N ILE A 4 -6.93 19.65 35.64
CA ILE A 4 -6.43 18.95 34.45
C ILE A 4 -5.02 18.45 34.78
N MET A 5 -4.88 17.16 35.08
CA MET A 5 -3.57 16.51 35.19
C MET A 5 -2.87 16.59 33.83
N LYS A 6 -1.67 17.20 33.80
CA LYS A 6 -0.77 17.14 32.65
C LYS A 6 -0.25 15.70 32.51
N PRO A 7 -0.17 15.13 31.29
CA PRO A 7 0.43 13.82 31.12
C PRO A 7 1.93 13.92 31.41
N GLU A 8 2.40 13.09 32.33
CA GLU A 8 3.83 12.88 32.58
C GLU A 8 4.47 12.30 31.31
N THR A 9 5.44 13.02 30.75
CA THR A 9 6.31 12.51 29.70
C THR A 9 7.23 11.46 30.32
N LYS A 10 6.86 10.18 30.19
CA LYS A 10 7.79 9.08 30.47
C LYS A 10 9.00 9.19 29.54
N PRO A 11 10.23 8.95 30.03
CA PRO A 11 11.41 8.88 29.18
C PRO A 11 11.18 7.82 28.12
N LYS A 12 11.51 8.13 26.85
CA LYS A 12 11.52 7.15 25.77
C LYS A 12 12.46 6.03 26.16
N GLU A 13 11.90 4.93 26.64
CA GLU A 13 12.56 3.63 26.67
C GLU A 13 12.99 3.32 25.23
N ILE A 14 14.27 3.55 24.98
CA ILE A 14 15.02 2.93 23.90
C ILE A 14 15.04 1.44 24.23
N LEU A 15 14.66 0.61 23.25
CA LEU A 15 14.58 -0.88 23.24
C LEU A 15 13.18 -1.47 23.43
N ALA A 16 12.35 -1.36 22.39
CA ALA A 16 11.29 -2.33 22.14
C ALA A 16 11.49 -2.90 20.73
N GLN A 17 12.00 -4.14 20.69
CA GLN A 17 12.14 -5.07 19.56
C GLN A 17 12.63 -4.44 18.24
N SER A 18 13.83 -4.81 17.81
CA SER A 18 14.24 -4.60 16.42
C SER A 18 13.25 -5.36 15.52
N ASN A 19 12.20 -4.68 15.06
CA ASN A 19 11.23 -5.28 14.18
C ASN A 19 11.97 -5.81 12.96
N HIS A 20 11.79 -7.11 12.70
CA HIS A 20 12.42 -7.79 11.58
C HIS A 20 12.11 -7.03 10.28
N LEU A 21 13.16 -6.48 9.65
CA LEU A 21 13.06 -5.73 8.42
C LEU A 21 12.89 -6.69 7.25
N THR A 22 11.87 -6.48 6.42
CA THR A 22 11.62 -7.29 5.23
C THR A 22 12.45 -6.79 4.05
N ILE A 23 12.62 -5.47 3.93
CA ILE A 23 13.43 -4.82 2.89
C ILE A 23 14.29 -3.74 3.53
N VAL A 24 15.54 -3.66 3.11
CA VAL A 24 16.45 -2.53 3.36
C VAL A 24 16.99 -2.05 2.03
N ARG A 25 16.67 -0.82 1.64
CA ARG A 25 17.22 -0.19 0.45
C ARG A 25 18.32 0.78 0.84
N ARG A 26 19.54 0.58 0.34
CA ARG A 26 20.66 1.49 0.53
C ARG A 26 20.39 2.80 -0.22
N GLU A 27 20.61 3.91 0.45
CA GLU A 27 20.49 5.26 -0.11
C GLU A 27 21.82 6.00 0.03
N HIS A 28 21.96 7.11 -0.68
CA HIS A 28 23.26 7.74 -0.92
C HIS A 28 23.31 9.17 -0.38
N GLY A 29 22.80 9.37 0.84
CA GLY A 29 22.97 10.60 1.60
C GLY A 29 21.95 11.70 1.35
N TYR A 30 20.96 11.49 0.47
CA TYR A 30 19.87 12.46 0.30
C TYR A 30 19.14 12.70 1.63
N ALA A 31 19.01 13.96 2.03
CA ALA A 31 18.50 14.37 3.35
C ALA A 31 19.24 13.73 4.55
N GLY A 32 20.52 13.34 4.38
CA GLY A 32 21.31 12.68 5.41
C GLY A 32 20.92 11.23 5.69
N ILE A 33 20.22 10.59 4.75
CA ILE A 33 19.73 9.21 4.86
C ILE A 33 20.58 8.31 3.96
N ASN A 34 21.16 7.26 4.55
CA ASN A 34 22.00 6.28 3.88
C ASN A 34 21.31 4.91 3.70
N GLY A 35 20.09 4.77 4.20
CA GLY A 35 19.24 3.63 3.91
C GLY A 35 17.83 3.81 4.45
N ILE A 36 16.89 3.05 3.89
CA ILE A 36 15.50 3.00 4.34
C ILE A 36 15.11 1.54 4.47
N GLY A 37 14.74 1.16 5.69
CA GLY A 37 14.18 -0.16 6.01
C GLY A 37 12.66 -0.11 6.13
N ILE A 38 12.01 -1.24 5.87
CA ILE A 38 10.61 -1.46 6.23
C ILE A 38 10.47 -2.80 6.96
N ASP A 39 9.64 -2.84 7.99
CA ASP A 39 9.34 -4.06 8.74
C ASP A 39 8.06 -4.76 8.30
N THR A 40 7.81 -5.94 8.86
CA THR A 40 6.60 -6.75 8.64
C THR A 40 5.28 -6.06 9.00
N MET A 41 5.31 -4.94 9.72
CA MET A 41 4.14 -4.12 10.06
C MET A 41 4.01 -2.89 9.15
N GLY A 42 4.92 -2.74 8.18
CA GLY A 42 4.99 -1.63 7.25
C GLY A 42 5.53 -0.34 7.87
N LYS A 43 6.23 -0.40 9.01
CA LYS A 43 6.88 0.74 9.64
C LYS A 43 8.21 1.01 8.94
N LEU A 44 8.41 2.26 8.56
CA LEU A 44 9.66 2.71 7.94
C LEU A 44 10.71 3.03 9.02
N THR A 45 11.95 2.66 8.73
CA THR A 45 13.14 2.99 9.52
C THR A 45 14.12 3.74 8.64
N LEU A 46 14.42 4.99 9.00
CA LEU A 46 15.45 5.78 8.32
C LEU A 46 16.82 5.47 8.93
N VAL A 47 17.78 5.11 8.10
CA VAL A 47 19.11 4.66 8.51
C VAL A 47 20.13 5.73 8.13
N LYS A 48 20.78 6.33 9.14
CA LYS A 48 21.85 7.31 8.93
C LYS A 48 23.23 6.67 8.82
N ASP A 49 23.44 5.54 9.49
CA ASP A 49 24.66 4.76 9.40
C ASP A 49 24.29 3.30 9.16
N MET A 50 24.65 2.78 7.98
CA MET A 50 24.34 1.42 7.57
C MET A 50 25.08 0.38 8.40
N ASN A 51 26.21 0.73 9.02
CA ASN A 51 26.99 -0.19 9.86
C ASN A 51 26.30 -0.49 11.20
N MET A 52 25.40 0.38 11.64
CA MET A 52 24.65 0.22 12.90
C MET A 52 23.40 -0.64 12.73
N LEU A 53 23.04 -1.03 11.49
CA LEU A 53 21.85 -1.79 11.20
C LEU A 53 22.12 -3.29 11.30
N GLN A 54 21.43 -3.98 12.20
CA GLN A 54 21.41 -5.44 12.23
C GLN A 54 20.40 -5.94 11.19
N ILE A 55 20.91 -6.61 10.15
CA ILE A 55 20.11 -7.12 9.03
C ILE A 55 19.97 -8.64 9.20
N ALA A 56 18.74 -9.13 9.19
CA ALA A 56 18.47 -10.56 9.24
C ALA A 56 18.77 -11.22 7.88
N SER A 57 19.07 -12.51 7.87
CA SER A 57 19.47 -13.24 6.65
C SER A 57 18.41 -13.27 5.55
N ASP A 58 17.14 -13.20 5.94
CA ASP A 58 15.96 -13.19 5.08
C ASP A 58 15.49 -11.77 4.72
N THR A 59 16.16 -10.73 5.20
CA THR A 59 15.93 -9.35 4.76
C THR A 59 16.44 -9.15 3.34
N ARG A 60 15.60 -8.60 2.45
CA ARG A 60 16.03 -8.20 1.11
C ARG A 60 16.82 -6.90 1.17
N VAL A 61 18.12 -6.96 0.89
CA VAL A 61 18.96 -5.77 0.77
C VAL A 61 19.03 -5.35 -0.70
N ILE A 62 18.67 -4.09 -0.99
CA ILE A 62 18.62 -3.53 -2.33
C ILE A 62 19.66 -2.41 -2.45
N GLU A 63 20.51 -2.51 -3.47
CA GLU A 63 21.53 -1.51 -3.78
C GLU A 63 21.33 -0.98 -5.19
N ASN A 64 20.70 0.19 -5.27
CA ASN A 64 20.49 0.90 -6.52
C ASN A 64 21.63 1.89 -6.78
N HIS A 65 21.79 2.29 -8.04
CA HIS A 65 22.68 3.38 -8.40
C HIS A 65 22.27 4.70 -7.71
N PRO A 66 23.24 5.53 -7.29
CA PRO A 66 22.95 6.86 -6.75
C PRO A 66 22.22 7.74 -7.75
N VAL A 67 21.25 8.51 -7.27
CA VAL A 67 20.58 9.57 -8.03
C VAL A 67 20.90 10.89 -7.34
N GLU A 68 21.31 11.89 -8.12
CA GLU A 68 21.67 13.19 -7.57
C GLU A 68 20.47 13.87 -6.90
N ASN A 69 20.67 14.35 -5.66
CA ASN A 69 19.65 15.08 -4.90
C ASN A 69 18.29 14.35 -4.76
N ALA A 70 18.29 13.02 -4.75
CA ALA A 70 17.09 12.22 -4.60
C ALA A 70 17.39 10.85 -3.96
N PHE A 71 16.32 10.16 -3.55
CA PHE A 71 16.39 8.73 -3.27
C PHE A 71 16.52 7.94 -4.56
N SER A 72 17.16 6.78 -4.48
CA SER A 72 17.41 5.90 -5.62
C SER A 72 16.15 5.26 -6.21
N ALA A 73 15.04 5.25 -5.47
CA ALA A 73 13.72 4.82 -5.92
C ALA A 73 12.60 5.42 -5.05
N PRO A 74 11.32 5.37 -5.49
CA PRO A 74 10.19 5.79 -4.65
C PRO A 74 10.09 4.97 -3.35
N VAL A 75 9.78 5.64 -2.24
CA VAL A 75 9.47 4.93 -0.97
C VAL A 75 8.09 4.28 -1.03
N LYS A 76 7.11 5.00 -1.57
CA LYS A 76 5.73 4.55 -1.73
C LYS A 76 5.23 4.81 -3.15
N VAL A 77 4.52 3.83 -3.70
CA VAL A 77 3.83 3.95 -5.00
C VAL A 77 2.33 3.75 -4.81
N PHE A 78 1.54 4.56 -5.49
CA PHE A 78 0.10 4.35 -5.67
C PHE A 78 -0.06 3.72 -7.04
N PHE A 79 -0.62 2.52 -7.09
CA PHE A 79 -0.73 1.75 -8.33
C PHE A 79 -2.18 1.36 -8.59
N ASP A 80 -2.71 1.95 -9.66
CA ASP A 80 -4.11 1.91 -10.05
C ASP A 80 -4.24 1.23 -11.44
N PRO A 81 -4.12 -0.11 -11.51
CA PRO A 81 -4.06 -0.84 -12.78
C PRO A 81 -5.39 -0.89 -13.55
N SER A 82 -6.52 -0.53 -12.91
CA SER A 82 -7.84 -0.52 -13.52
C SER A 82 -8.71 0.57 -12.91
N LEU A 83 -9.48 1.28 -13.74
CA LEU A 83 -10.47 2.26 -13.29
C LEU A 83 -11.88 1.67 -13.11
N SER A 84 -12.06 0.37 -13.34
CA SER A 84 -13.36 -0.30 -13.20
C SER A 84 -13.91 -0.18 -11.77
N CYS A 85 -15.16 0.28 -11.64
CA CYS A 85 -15.83 0.49 -10.36
C CYS A 85 -17.34 0.21 -10.51
N PRO A 86 -17.99 -0.48 -9.55
CA PRO A 86 -19.44 -0.67 -9.57
C PRO A 86 -20.20 0.63 -9.27
N LEU A 87 -19.58 1.55 -8.52
CA LEU A 87 -20.17 2.83 -8.09
C LEU A 87 -19.90 3.95 -9.10
N ASN A 88 -20.56 5.10 -8.92
CA ASN A 88 -20.46 6.28 -9.80
C ASN A 88 -20.36 7.58 -8.98
N CYS A 89 -19.59 7.54 -7.89
CA CYS A 89 -19.48 8.61 -6.90
C CYS A 89 -19.28 10.01 -7.53
N SER A 90 -20.10 10.99 -7.15
CA SER A 90 -20.09 12.34 -7.72
C SER A 90 -18.78 13.11 -7.49
N PHE A 91 -17.99 12.68 -6.51
CA PHE A 91 -16.69 13.24 -6.12
C PHE A 91 -15.48 12.38 -6.55
N CYS A 92 -15.69 11.38 -7.42
CA CYS A 92 -14.63 10.46 -7.83
C CYS A 92 -13.49 11.18 -8.57
N LEU A 93 -12.26 11.03 -8.09
CA LEU A 93 -11.06 11.60 -8.72
C LEU A 93 -10.74 10.99 -10.10
N ALA A 94 -11.12 9.73 -10.32
CA ALA A 94 -10.93 9.05 -11.61
C ALA A 94 -11.98 9.45 -12.66
N GLY A 95 -12.92 10.32 -12.29
CA GLY A 95 -14.10 10.63 -13.09
C GLY A 95 -15.21 9.59 -12.93
N VAL A 96 -16.38 9.93 -13.48
CA VAL A 96 -17.58 9.09 -13.36
C VAL A 96 -17.95 8.54 -14.73
N ALA A 97 -17.94 7.22 -14.87
CA ALA A 97 -18.53 6.54 -16.02
C ALA A 97 -20.04 6.36 -15.78
N THR A 98 -20.85 7.02 -16.59
CA THR A 98 -22.31 7.06 -16.44
C THR A 98 -23.04 6.14 -17.41
N SER A 99 -22.44 5.80 -18.56
CA SER A 99 -22.99 4.85 -19.53
C SER A 99 -22.35 3.47 -19.44
N LYS A 100 -23.04 2.45 -19.95
CA LYS A 100 -22.52 1.07 -20.02
C LYS A 100 -21.29 1.00 -20.93
N GLU A 101 -21.31 1.70 -22.05
CA GLU A 101 -20.23 1.79 -23.01
C GLU A 101 -18.99 2.43 -22.37
N GLN A 102 -19.18 3.51 -21.59
CA GLN A 102 -18.10 4.15 -20.83
C GLN A 102 -17.49 3.20 -19.80
N LYS A 103 -18.32 2.47 -19.06
CA LYS A 103 -17.83 1.48 -18.07
C LYS A 103 -17.01 0.36 -18.73
N GLN A 104 -17.38 -0.05 -19.94
CA GLN A 104 -16.67 -1.09 -20.70
C GLN A 104 -15.37 -0.61 -21.34
N SER A 105 -15.21 0.70 -21.58
CA SER A 105 -14.01 1.29 -22.17
C SER A 105 -13.05 1.90 -21.16
N LEU A 106 -13.30 1.71 -19.86
CA LEU A 106 -12.44 2.23 -18.80
C LEU A 106 -11.01 1.68 -18.94
N PRO A 107 -9.98 2.54 -18.77
CA PRO A 107 -8.59 2.11 -18.79
C PRO A 107 -8.33 0.95 -17.82
N SER A 108 -7.76 -0.13 -18.36
CA SER A 108 -7.30 -1.27 -17.59
C SER A 108 -6.04 -1.85 -18.22
N LEU A 109 -5.04 -2.11 -17.39
CA LEU A 109 -3.86 -2.85 -17.80
C LEU A 109 -4.21 -4.32 -18.03
N SER A 110 -3.48 -4.95 -18.94
CA SER A 110 -3.48 -6.41 -19.05
C SER A 110 -2.77 -7.03 -17.85
N GLN A 111 -3.04 -8.31 -17.59
CA GLN A 111 -2.34 -9.09 -16.56
C GLN A 111 -0.83 -9.02 -16.72
N GLU A 112 -0.33 -9.21 -17.95
CA GLU A 112 1.10 -9.20 -18.25
C GLU A 112 1.74 -7.85 -17.94
N LYS A 113 1.09 -6.74 -18.31
CA LYS A 113 1.58 -5.38 -17.99
C LYS A 113 1.57 -5.14 -16.48
N THR A 114 0.55 -5.61 -15.78
CA THR A 114 0.44 -5.51 -14.32
C THR A 114 1.58 -6.26 -13.64
N ARG A 115 1.84 -7.51 -14.03
CA ARG A 115 2.98 -8.32 -13.53
C ARG A 115 4.32 -7.64 -13.78
N LYS A 116 4.55 -7.13 -15.00
CA LYS A 116 5.79 -6.44 -15.36
C LYS A 116 6.04 -5.21 -14.51
N ILE A 117 5.00 -4.45 -14.18
CA ILE A 117 5.11 -3.29 -13.28
C ILE A 117 5.43 -3.78 -11.86
N ASN A 118 4.75 -4.82 -11.36
CA ASN A 118 5.07 -5.38 -10.04
C ASN A 118 6.53 -5.84 -9.95
N ASP A 119 7.06 -6.49 -10.98
CA ASP A 119 8.47 -6.90 -11.04
C ASP A 119 9.42 -5.69 -10.98
N GLN A 120 9.10 -4.61 -11.69
CA GLN A 120 9.88 -3.36 -11.62
C GLN A 120 9.86 -2.76 -10.20
N LEU A 121 8.69 -2.72 -9.55
CA LEU A 121 8.57 -2.22 -8.18
C LEU A 121 9.40 -3.04 -7.18
N ILE A 122 9.41 -4.37 -7.35
CA ILE A 122 10.19 -5.30 -6.54
C ILE A 122 11.68 -5.10 -6.76
N GLN A 123 12.13 -4.99 -8.01
CA GLN A 123 13.54 -4.80 -8.39
C GLN A 123 14.08 -3.46 -7.90
N MET A 124 13.29 -2.39 -8.02
CA MET A 124 13.65 -1.05 -7.54
C MET A 124 13.76 -0.97 -6.00
N GLY A 125 13.22 -1.95 -5.28
CA GLY A 125 13.15 -1.91 -3.82
C GLY A 125 12.14 -0.87 -3.32
N VAL A 126 10.99 -0.73 -3.99
CA VAL A 126 9.87 0.06 -3.45
C VAL A 126 9.41 -0.58 -2.13
N LEU A 127 9.19 0.25 -1.11
CA LEU A 127 8.92 -0.25 0.24
C LEU A 127 7.43 -0.40 0.52
N GLN A 128 6.61 0.48 -0.05
CA GLN A 128 5.16 0.49 0.15
C GLN A 128 4.42 0.61 -1.18
N VAL A 129 3.36 -0.18 -1.35
CA VAL A 129 2.45 -0.03 -2.48
C VAL A 129 1.01 0.12 -1.97
N LYS A 130 0.32 1.15 -2.44
CA LYS A 130 -1.13 1.25 -2.34
C LYS A 130 -1.75 0.74 -3.65
N LEU A 131 -2.37 -0.43 -3.59
CA LEU A 131 -3.11 -1.01 -4.71
C LEU A 131 -4.51 -0.41 -4.73
N GLY A 132 -4.90 0.21 -5.85
CA GLY A 132 -6.16 0.94 -5.98
C GLY A 132 -6.70 0.99 -7.40
N GLY A 133 -7.20 2.18 -7.78
CA GLY A 133 -7.84 2.49 -9.04
C GLY A 133 -9.31 2.81 -8.87
N GLY A 134 -10.17 2.08 -9.59
CA GLY A 134 -11.60 2.03 -9.30
C GLY A 134 -11.88 1.26 -8.01
N GLU A 135 -12.69 0.22 -8.07
CA GLU A 135 -12.87 -0.69 -6.95
C GLU A 135 -11.84 -1.82 -7.03
N PRO A 136 -10.86 -1.91 -6.11
CA PRO A 136 -9.78 -2.89 -6.18
C PRO A 136 -10.30 -4.34 -6.22
N PHE A 137 -11.36 -4.65 -5.47
CA PHE A 137 -11.83 -6.03 -5.35
C PHE A 137 -12.61 -6.54 -6.58
N VAL A 138 -12.99 -5.66 -7.51
CA VAL A 138 -13.57 -6.11 -8.80
C VAL A 138 -12.51 -6.28 -9.89
N ASN A 139 -11.28 -5.81 -9.66
CA ASN A 139 -10.18 -6.04 -10.59
C ASN A 139 -9.62 -7.47 -10.43
N PRO A 140 -9.67 -8.32 -11.48
CA PRO A 140 -9.21 -9.70 -11.39
C PRO A 140 -7.72 -9.83 -11.04
N TYR A 141 -6.89 -8.81 -11.34
CA TYR A 141 -5.44 -8.84 -11.15
C TYR A 141 -4.98 -8.26 -9.80
N PHE A 142 -5.90 -7.74 -8.99
CA PHE A 142 -5.59 -7.20 -7.67
C PHE A 142 -4.94 -8.27 -6.76
N TRP A 143 -5.57 -9.44 -6.67
CA TRP A 143 -5.14 -10.53 -5.78
C TRP A 143 -3.77 -11.09 -6.14
N GLU A 144 -3.51 -11.22 -7.43
CA GLU A 144 -2.21 -11.65 -7.92
C GLU A 144 -1.11 -10.62 -7.59
N SER A 145 -1.40 -9.34 -7.75
CA SER A 145 -0.47 -8.26 -7.38
C SER A 145 -0.23 -8.22 -5.87
N LEU A 146 -1.28 -8.44 -5.08
CA LEU A 146 -1.20 -8.53 -3.62
C LEU A 146 -0.23 -9.65 -3.20
N ASP A 147 -0.40 -10.85 -3.75
CA ASP A 147 0.47 -12.00 -3.44
C ASP A 147 1.91 -11.79 -3.96
N GLN A 148 2.09 -11.29 -5.19
CA GLN A 148 3.41 -11.08 -5.80
C GLN A 148 4.23 -10.04 -5.01
N LEU A 149 3.64 -8.88 -4.70
CA LEU A 149 4.32 -7.80 -3.97
C LEU A 149 4.51 -8.15 -2.49
N GLY A 150 3.52 -8.79 -1.87
CA GLY A 150 3.54 -9.13 -0.45
C GLY A 150 4.57 -10.21 -0.14
N SER A 151 4.68 -11.22 -0.99
CA SER A 151 5.73 -12.26 -0.90
C SER A 151 7.14 -11.69 -1.06
N ALA A 152 7.28 -10.55 -1.73
CA ALA A 152 8.53 -9.81 -1.84
C ALA A 152 8.80 -8.88 -0.63
N GLY A 153 7.96 -8.90 0.41
CA GLY A 153 8.15 -8.12 1.63
C GLY A 153 7.75 -6.65 1.53
N ILE A 154 7.10 -6.25 0.43
CA ILE A 154 6.57 -4.88 0.24
C ILE A 154 5.34 -4.72 1.14
N ALA A 155 5.24 -3.61 1.87
CA ALA A 155 4.05 -3.36 2.69
C ALA A 155 2.90 -2.85 1.82
N LEU A 156 1.75 -3.51 1.95
CA LEU A 156 0.60 -3.29 1.08
C LEU A 156 -0.54 -2.58 1.79
N SER A 157 -1.21 -1.72 1.05
CA SER A 157 -2.45 -1.09 1.48
C SER A 157 -3.44 -0.97 0.33
N THR A 158 -4.73 -0.91 0.64
CA THR A 158 -5.78 -0.65 -0.34
C THR A 158 -6.93 0.12 0.30
N SER A 159 -7.70 0.81 -0.54
CA SER A 159 -8.95 1.46 -0.15
C SER A 159 -10.08 0.86 -0.98
N THR A 160 -11.13 0.39 -0.32
CA THR A 160 -12.32 -0.19 -0.96
C THR A 160 -13.55 0.64 -0.60
N SER A 161 -14.56 0.65 -1.47
CA SER A 161 -15.90 1.11 -1.15
C SER A 161 -16.62 0.20 -0.17
N GLY A 162 -16.17 -1.06 -0.03
CA GLY A 162 -16.86 -2.07 0.76
C GLY A 162 -17.97 -2.81 -0.01
N PHE A 163 -18.24 -2.45 -1.27
CA PHE A 163 -19.30 -3.04 -2.10
C PHE A 163 -19.25 -4.58 -2.15
N SER A 164 -18.05 -5.15 -2.22
CA SER A 164 -17.86 -6.61 -2.32
C SER A 164 -17.89 -7.33 -0.97
N LEU A 165 -17.86 -6.63 0.17
CA LEU A 165 -17.64 -7.25 1.50
C LEU A 165 -18.76 -8.22 1.92
N ASN A 166 -20.00 -7.93 1.55
CA ASN A 166 -21.16 -8.77 1.89
C ASN A 166 -21.47 -9.83 0.83
N ASN A 167 -20.65 -9.96 -0.21
CA ASN A 167 -20.88 -10.88 -1.31
C ASN A 167 -19.76 -11.93 -1.39
N PRO A 168 -20.00 -13.16 -0.90
CA PRO A 168 -18.97 -14.21 -0.89
C PRO A 168 -18.55 -14.68 -2.29
N ARG A 169 -19.29 -14.32 -3.35
CA ARG A 169 -18.85 -14.55 -4.73
C ARG A 169 -17.84 -13.51 -5.21
N LEU A 170 -17.95 -12.28 -4.73
CA LEU A 170 -17.03 -11.18 -5.09
C LEU A 170 -15.81 -11.15 -4.17
N LEU A 171 -15.98 -11.51 -2.91
CA LEU A 171 -14.90 -11.62 -1.93
C LEU A 171 -14.96 -12.97 -1.19
N PRO A 172 -14.53 -14.07 -1.83
CA PRO A 172 -14.47 -15.37 -1.18
C PRO A 172 -13.36 -15.45 -0.12
N ASN A 173 -13.42 -16.48 0.74
CA ASN A 173 -12.53 -16.64 1.89
C ASN A 173 -11.04 -16.72 1.51
N ASP A 174 -10.70 -17.34 0.39
CA ASP A 174 -9.31 -17.43 -0.10
C ASP A 174 -8.68 -16.06 -0.37
N LYS A 175 -9.50 -15.08 -0.78
CA LYS A 175 -9.07 -13.68 -0.97
C LYS A 175 -8.84 -12.96 0.35
N ILE A 176 -9.69 -13.22 1.34
CA ILE A 176 -9.52 -12.72 2.71
C ILE A 176 -8.23 -13.31 3.31
N GLU A 177 -7.99 -14.61 3.12
CA GLU A 177 -6.76 -15.28 3.55
C GLU A 177 -5.52 -14.68 2.88
N SER A 178 -5.60 -14.35 1.58
CA SER A 178 -4.51 -13.64 0.87
C SER A 178 -4.23 -12.26 1.49
N LEU A 179 -5.25 -11.47 1.86
CA LEU A 179 -5.06 -10.21 2.59
C LEU A 179 -4.36 -10.41 3.93
N ILE A 180 -4.78 -11.41 4.71
CA ILE A 180 -4.20 -11.72 6.02
C ILE A 180 -2.73 -12.15 5.87
N ARG A 181 -2.47 -13.10 4.96
CA ARG A 181 -1.14 -13.63 4.68
C ARG A 181 -0.16 -12.52 4.27
N ASN A 182 -0.61 -11.60 3.42
CA ASN A 182 0.21 -10.47 2.96
C ASN A 182 0.12 -9.25 3.88
N ARG A 183 -0.55 -9.36 5.03
CA ARG A 183 -0.73 -8.27 6.02
C ARG A 183 -1.26 -6.98 5.38
N GLY A 184 -2.14 -7.12 4.40
CA GLY A 184 -2.68 -6.01 3.63
C GLY A 184 -3.50 -5.07 4.52
N LYS A 185 -3.14 -3.79 4.54
CA LYS A 185 -3.91 -2.77 5.27
C LYS A 185 -5.10 -2.33 4.43
N VAL A 186 -6.32 -2.56 4.93
CA VAL A 186 -7.55 -2.18 4.24
C VAL A 186 -8.14 -0.93 4.89
N SER A 187 -8.49 0.06 4.09
CA SER A 187 -9.32 1.20 4.49
C SER A 187 -10.66 1.12 3.79
N ILE A 188 -11.75 1.32 4.53
CA ILE A 188 -13.11 1.31 3.99
C ILE A 188 -13.57 2.77 3.87
N SER A 189 -14.16 3.10 2.73
CA SER A 189 -14.59 4.46 2.44
C SER A 189 -15.97 4.71 3.03
N ILE A 190 -16.12 5.73 3.88
CA ILE A 190 -17.36 6.12 4.56
C ILE A 190 -17.45 7.65 4.56
N ASP A 191 -18.51 8.22 3.98
CA ASP A 191 -18.61 9.68 3.81
C ASP A 191 -19.67 10.38 4.67
N GLY A 192 -20.51 9.64 5.43
CA GLY A 192 -21.55 10.26 6.25
C GLY A 192 -22.57 9.25 6.77
N ASP A 193 -23.75 9.77 7.11
CA ASP A 193 -24.93 8.94 7.41
C ASP A 193 -25.37 8.14 6.16
N PRO A 194 -26.21 7.10 6.32
CA PRO A 194 -26.58 6.22 5.21
C PRO A 194 -27.18 6.94 4.01
N ASP A 195 -28.10 7.89 4.24
CA ASP A 195 -28.76 8.61 3.16
C ASP A 195 -27.76 9.48 2.39
N TYR A 196 -26.90 10.21 3.10
CA TYR A 196 -25.86 11.00 2.46
C TYR A 196 -24.85 10.10 1.70
N HIS A 197 -24.35 9.04 2.35
CA HIS A 197 -23.36 8.12 1.81
C HIS A 197 -23.80 7.48 0.49
N ASP A 198 -25.00 6.90 0.48
CA ASP A 198 -25.52 6.19 -0.69
C ASP A 198 -25.81 7.18 -1.84
N ASN A 199 -26.41 8.34 -1.53
CA ASN A 199 -26.75 9.34 -2.55
C ASN A 199 -25.53 9.87 -3.32
N ILE A 200 -24.40 10.09 -2.65
CA ILE A 200 -23.20 10.64 -3.31
C ILE A 200 -22.33 9.58 -3.97
N ARG A 201 -22.53 8.29 -3.66
CA ARG A 201 -21.80 7.15 -4.23
C ARG A 201 -22.54 6.45 -5.36
N GLY A 202 -23.87 6.62 -5.39
CA GLY A 202 -24.85 5.99 -6.30
C GLY A 202 -24.88 4.47 -6.21
#